data_AF-A0A963SKK9-F1
#
_entry.id   AF-A0A963SKK9-F1
#
_cell.length_a   1.000
_cell.length_b   1.000
_cell.length_c   1.000
_cell.angle_alpha   90.00
_cell.angle_beta   90.00
_cell.angle_gamma   90.00
#
_symmetry.space_group_name_H-M   'P 1'
#
loop_
_entity.id
_entity.type
_entity.pdbx_description
1 polymer ?
#
loop_
_entity_poly.entity_id
_entity_poly.type
_entity_poly.pdbx_seq_one_letter_code
_entity_poly.pdbx_strand_id
1 'polypeptide(L)'
;MRGPSLLLIAVGIPLLGGCIASAAADIVTAPVRVAGKAVDLATTSQSEADEKRGRELREREEQLGKLERRYEKQREDCEDGDHRACDKARETYAEMQELMRYIPPEPPESGD
;
A
#
# COMPACT_ATOMS: atom_id res chain seq x y z
N MET A 1 -71.28 -43.20 -34.84
CA MET A 1 -71.26 -44.30 -33.83
C MET A 1 -70.16 -43.95 -32.85
N ARG A 2 -70.50 -43.58 -31.61
CA ARG A 2 -70.29 -44.40 -30.39
C ARG A 2 -68.82 -44.80 -30.20
N GLY A 3 -68.09 -44.41 -29.17
CA GLY A 3 -68.44 -43.76 -27.91
C GLY A 3 -67.16 -43.39 -27.12
N PRO A 4 -67.32 -42.84 -25.92
CA PRO A 4 -66.26 -42.18 -25.15
C PRO A 4 -65.57 -43.13 -24.14
N SER A 5 -64.56 -42.58 -23.47
CA SER A 5 -64.38 -42.68 -22.01
C SER A 5 -63.22 -43.55 -21.49
N LEU A 6 -62.68 -43.02 -20.39
CA LEU A 6 -61.85 -43.64 -19.35
C LEU A 6 -60.35 -43.76 -19.70
N LEU A 7 -59.39 -43.34 -18.87
CA LEU A 7 -59.37 -42.78 -17.52
C LEU A 7 -57.88 -42.56 -17.14
N LEU A 8 -57.66 -41.82 -16.04
CA LEU A 8 -56.45 -41.75 -15.18
C LEU A 8 -55.51 -40.55 -15.44
N ILE A 9 -55.69 -39.45 -14.70
CA ILE A 9 -55.16 -39.16 -13.34
C ILE A 9 -53.68 -38.76 -13.38
N ALA A 10 -53.40 -37.49 -13.06
CA ALA A 10 -52.55 -37.05 -11.93
C ALA A 10 -52.11 -35.59 -12.16
N VAL A 11 -52.64 -34.64 -11.37
CA VAL A 11 -51.91 -33.93 -10.29
C VAL A 11 -50.94 -32.87 -10.81
N GLY A 12 -51.21 -31.62 -10.44
CA GLY A 12 -50.47 -30.44 -10.87
C GLY A 12 -49.12 -30.23 -10.20
N ILE A 13 -48.42 -29.21 -10.68
CA ILE A 13 -47.76 -28.08 -9.99
C ILE A 13 -46.89 -27.36 -11.06
N PRO A 14 -46.99 -26.03 -11.25
CA PRO A 14 -46.06 -25.31 -12.12
C PRO A 14 -44.70 -25.16 -11.43
N LEU A 15 -43.79 -26.13 -11.61
CA LEU A 15 -42.43 -26.13 -11.06
C LEU A 15 -41.42 -25.34 -11.94
N LEU A 16 -41.78 -24.14 -12.39
CA LEU A 16 -40.87 -23.28 -13.16
C LEU A 16 -40.73 -21.86 -12.60
N GLY A 17 -41.08 -21.65 -11.32
CA GLY A 17 -40.80 -20.41 -10.57
C GLY A 17 -39.41 -20.35 -9.91
N GLY A 18 -38.47 -21.22 -10.28
CA GLY A 18 -37.28 -21.51 -9.46
C GLY A 18 -35.91 -21.04 -9.98
N CYS A 19 -35.80 -20.37 -11.12
CA CYS A 19 -34.49 -19.99 -11.69
C CYS A 19 -34.15 -18.49 -11.62
N ILE A 20 -34.93 -17.66 -10.92
CA ILE A 20 -34.68 -16.20 -10.85
C ILE A 20 -34.28 -15.76 -9.43
N ALA A 21 -34.50 -16.60 -8.41
CA ALA A 21 -34.23 -16.24 -7.02
C ALA A 21 -32.73 -16.23 -6.64
N SER A 22 -31.88 -17.00 -7.33
CA SER A 22 -30.44 -17.09 -6.98
C SER A 22 -29.60 -15.95 -7.57
N ALA A 23 -30.01 -15.34 -8.69
CA ALA A 23 -29.29 -14.20 -9.27
C ALA A 23 -29.59 -12.87 -8.54
N ALA A 24 -30.77 -12.74 -7.92
CA ALA A 24 -31.17 -11.53 -7.23
C ALA A 24 -30.51 -11.39 -5.84
N ALA A 25 -30.15 -12.49 -5.17
CA ALA A 25 -29.54 -12.45 -3.84
C ALA A 25 -28.07 -11.97 -3.87
N ASP A 26 -27.32 -12.32 -4.92
CA ASP A 26 -25.92 -11.89 -5.08
C ASP A 26 -25.82 -10.42 -5.56
N ILE A 27 -26.82 -9.92 -6.31
CA ILE A 27 -26.87 -8.53 -6.76
C ILE A 27 -27.12 -7.54 -5.60
N VAL A 28 -27.77 -7.97 -4.52
CA VAL A 28 -28.08 -7.09 -3.38
C VAL A 28 -26.91 -6.96 -2.40
N THR A 29 -25.96 -7.91 -2.40
CA THR A 29 -24.78 -7.86 -1.52
C THR A 29 -23.49 -7.41 -2.21
N ALA A 30 -23.49 -7.22 -3.53
CA ALA A 30 -22.34 -6.77 -4.30
C ALA A 30 -22.10 -5.24 -4.41
N PRO A 31 -23.07 -4.31 -4.29
CA PRO A 31 -22.78 -2.88 -4.53
C PRO A 31 -22.10 -2.22 -3.33
N VAL A 32 -22.39 -2.65 -2.11
CA VAL A 32 -21.86 -2.02 -0.89
C VAL A 32 -20.39 -2.37 -0.66
N ARG A 33 -19.97 -3.60 -1.03
CA ARG A 33 -18.58 -4.05 -0.84
C ARG A 33 -17.61 -3.48 -1.88
N VAL A 34 -18.09 -3.16 -3.09
CA VAL A 34 -17.27 -2.53 -4.13
C VAL A 34 -17.21 -1.01 -3.95
N ALA A 35 -18.32 -0.38 -3.57
CA ALA A 35 -18.33 1.05 -3.22
C ALA A 35 -17.45 1.35 -1.99
N GLY A 36 -17.46 0.52 -0.95
CA GLY A 36 -16.62 0.72 0.24
C GLY A 36 -15.12 0.70 -0.05
N LYS A 37 -14.66 -0.21 -0.92
CA LYS A 37 -13.23 -0.28 -1.31
C LYS A 37 -12.78 0.86 -2.23
N ALA A 38 -13.70 1.46 -3.00
CA ALA A 38 -13.38 2.59 -3.87
C ALA A 38 -13.22 3.90 -3.09
N VAL A 39 -13.94 4.06 -1.98
CA VAL A 39 -13.91 5.28 -1.15
C VAL A 39 -12.63 5.36 -0.29
N ASP A 40 -12.15 4.22 0.23
CA ASP A 40 -10.90 4.15 1.00
C ASP A 40 -9.65 4.40 0.15
N LEU A 41 -9.69 4.11 -1.15
CA LEU A 41 -8.59 4.44 -2.08
C LEU A 41 -8.65 5.88 -2.58
N ALA A 42 -9.82 6.51 -2.55
CA ALA A 42 -10.02 7.87 -3.07
C ALA A 42 -9.75 8.96 -2.01
N THR A 43 -9.62 8.60 -0.74
CA THR A 43 -9.57 9.59 0.36
C THR A 43 -8.54 9.23 1.42
N THR A 44 -7.26 9.11 1.05
CA THR A 44 -6.21 9.26 2.09
C THR A 44 -6.39 10.66 2.66
N SER A 45 -6.69 10.78 3.96
CA SER A 45 -6.80 12.10 4.58
C SER A 45 -5.45 12.82 4.45
N GLN A 46 -5.45 14.14 4.23
CA GLN A 46 -4.22 14.93 4.21
C GLN A 46 -3.36 14.67 5.46
N SER A 47 -4.01 14.49 6.62
CA SER A 47 -3.34 14.13 7.88
C SER A 47 -2.61 12.79 7.82
N GLU A 48 -3.17 11.77 7.15
CA GLU A 48 -2.51 10.46 6.98
C GLU A 48 -1.33 10.56 6.00
N ALA A 49 -1.46 11.35 4.93
CA ALA A 49 -0.39 11.61 3.98
C ALA A 49 0.77 12.38 4.64
N ASP A 50 0.48 13.40 5.44
CA ASP A 50 1.46 14.19 6.19
C ASP A 50 2.17 13.35 7.26
N GLU A 51 1.43 12.50 7.98
CA GLU A 51 2.01 11.60 8.97
C GLU A 51 2.94 10.57 8.31
N LYS A 52 2.55 10.02 7.15
CA LYS A 52 3.40 9.13 6.36
C LYS A 52 4.66 9.85 5.88
N ARG A 53 4.52 11.05 5.34
CA ARG A 53 5.66 11.88 4.91
C ARG A 53 6.63 12.17 6.06
N GLY A 54 6.10 12.49 7.25
CA GLY A 54 6.92 12.73 8.44
C GLY A 54 7.64 11.48 8.95
N ARG A 55 7.04 10.29 8.82
CA ARG A 55 7.74 9.01 9.08
C ARG A 55 8.87 8.77 8.09
N GLU A 56 8.60 8.88 6.80
CA GLU A 56 9.61 8.69 5.75
C GLU A 56 10.79 9.67 5.91
N LEU A 57 10.52 10.91 6.30
CA LEU A 57 11.58 11.89 6.56
C LEU A 57 12.47 11.48 7.74
N ARG A 58 11.89 11.11 8.88
CA ARG A 58 12.65 10.62 10.05
C ARG A 58 13.49 9.38 9.74
N GLU A 59 12.96 8.46 8.92
CA GLU A 59 13.70 7.29 8.46
C GLU A 59 14.91 7.68 7.61
N ARG A 60 14.78 8.68 6.73
CA ARG A 60 15.89 9.19 5.92
C ARG A 60 16.94 9.89 6.79
N GLU A 61 16.52 10.71 7.75
CA GLU A 61 17.44 11.35 8.71
C GLU A 61 18.20 10.30 9.55
N GLU A 62 17.51 9.26 10.04
CA GLU A 62 18.15 8.17 10.77
C GLU A 62 19.16 7.40 9.89
N GLN A 63 18.81 7.14 8.63
CA GLN A 63 19.71 6.53 7.66
C GLN A 63 20.93 7.39 7.40
N LEU A 64 20.76 8.70 7.24
CA LEU A 64 21.86 9.65 7.06
C LEU A 64 22.81 9.62 8.27
N GLY A 65 22.29 9.68 9.50
CA GLY A 65 23.11 9.59 10.71
C GLY A 65 23.86 8.26 10.86
N LYS A 66 23.30 7.15 10.35
CA LYS A 66 24.03 5.86 10.29
C LYS A 66 25.17 5.90 9.28
N LEU A 67 24.94 6.50 8.11
CA LEU A 67 25.96 6.66 7.08
C LEU A 67 27.09 7.59 7.54
N GLU A 68 26.77 8.69 8.23
CA GLU A 68 27.76 9.60 8.81
C GLU A 68 28.70 8.89 9.77
N ARG A 69 28.16 8.14 10.76
CA ARG A 69 28.99 7.36 11.69
C ARG A 69 29.86 6.32 10.98
N ARG A 70 29.32 5.70 9.93
CA ARG A 70 30.07 4.74 9.11
C ARG A 70 31.18 5.43 8.33
N TYR A 71 30.90 6.56 7.71
CA TYR A 71 31.86 7.37 6.97
C TYR A 71 33.01 7.80 7.86
N GLU A 72 32.71 8.32 9.07
CA GLU A 72 33.73 8.75 10.03
C GLU A 72 34.70 7.62 10.38
N LYS A 73 34.16 6.44 10.72
CA LYS A 73 35.00 5.26 11.00
C LYS A 73 35.86 4.85 9.80
N GLN A 74 35.28 4.81 8.61
CA GLN A 74 36.03 4.44 7.40
C GLN A 74 37.10 5.48 7.03
N ARG A 75 36.86 6.74 7.36
CA ARG A 75 37.83 7.82 7.18
C ARG A 75 38.99 7.66 8.17
N GLU A 76 38.71 7.35 9.44
CA GLU A 76 39.73 7.02 10.43
C GLU A 76 40.60 5.83 9.98
N ASP A 77 39.98 4.71 9.60
CA ASP A 77 40.68 3.53 9.08
C ASP A 77 41.51 3.86 7.81
N CYS A 78 41.02 4.76 6.96
CA CYS A 78 41.72 5.26 5.77
C CYS A 78 42.96 6.09 6.13
N GLU A 79 42.83 6.99 7.10
CA GLU A 79 43.93 7.82 7.63
C GLU A 79 45.02 6.95 8.28
N ASP A 80 44.63 5.83 8.90
CA ASP A 80 45.53 4.80 9.43
C ASP A 80 46.21 3.93 8.35
N GLY A 81 45.85 4.10 7.08
CA GLY A 81 46.51 3.50 5.92
C GLY A 81 45.77 2.34 5.26
N ASP A 82 44.53 2.02 5.66
CA ASP A 82 43.71 1.03 4.93
C ASP A 82 43.15 1.65 3.64
N HIS A 83 43.81 1.38 2.52
CA HIS A 83 43.36 1.82 1.20
C HIS A 83 41.93 1.38 0.84
N ARG A 84 41.48 0.20 1.31
CA ARG A 84 40.09 -0.23 1.07
C ARG A 84 39.11 0.57 1.91
N ALA A 85 39.49 0.99 3.11
CA ALA A 85 38.65 1.88 3.90
C ALA A 85 38.48 3.24 3.21
N CYS A 86 39.54 3.75 2.56
CA CYS A 86 39.44 4.95 1.72
C CYS A 86 38.42 4.80 0.59
N ASP A 87 38.41 3.66 -0.10
CA ASP A 87 37.44 3.39 -1.16
C ASP A 87 36.00 3.39 -0.62
N LYS A 88 35.77 2.67 0.48
CA LYS A 88 34.44 2.61 1.10
C LYS A 88 33.98 3.94 1.70
N ALA A 89 34.91 4.75 2.23
CA ALA A 89 34.60 6.10 2.70
C ALA A 89 34.07 6.97 1.55
N ARG A 90 34.68 6.89 0.37
CA ARG A 90 34.21 7.61 -0.83
C ARG A 90 32.82 7.13 -1.28
N GLU A 91 32.59 5.83 -1.29
CA GLU A 91 31.27 5.25 -1.61
C GLU A 91 30.19 5.70 -0.62
N THR A 92 30.49 5.61 0.68
CA THR A 92 29.56 6.03 1.74
C THR A 92 29.24 7.52 1.65
N TYR A 93 30.24 8.35 1.36
CA TYR A 93 30.03 9.78 1.15
C TYR A 93 29.13 10.06 -0.06
N ALA A 94 29.27 9.30 -1.15
CA ALA A 94 28.37 9.43 -2.31
C ALA A 94 26.93 9.05 -1.96
N GLU A 95 26.73 7.98 -1.18
CA GLU A 95 25.42 7.56 -0.68
C GLU A 95 24.79 8.64 0.22
N MET A 96 25.57 9.23 1.12
CA MET A 96 25.12 10.36 1.95
C MET A 96 24.66 11.56 1.11
N GLN A 97 25.41 11.93 0.06
CA GLN A 97 25.03 13.02 -0.85
C GLN A 97 23.78 12.72 -1.69
N GLU A 98 23.53 11.45 -2.00
CA GLU A 98 22.27 11.05 -2.61
C GLU A 98 21.10 11.20 -1.64
N LEU A 99 21.26 10.71 -0.41
CA LEU A 99 20.19 10.79 0.59
C LEU A 99 19.88 12.22 1.02
N MET A 100 20.90 13.06 1.21
CA MET A 100 20.75 14.49 1.57
C MET A 100 19.92 15.27 0.55
N ARG A 101 19.92 14.89 -0.74
CA ARG A 101 19.09 15.56 -1.76
C ARG A 101 17.59 15.41 -1.51
N TYR A 102 17.18 14.43 -0.72
CA TYR A 102 15.78 14.14 -0.40
C TYR A 102 15.35 14.61 1.00
N ILE A 103 16.28 15.18 1.78
CA ILE A 103 16.01 15.74 3.10
C ILE A 103 15.92 17.27 2.93
N PRO A 104 14.77 17.90 3.23
CA PRO A 104 14.65 19.35 3.18
C PRO A 104 15.62 19.99 4.18
N PRO A 105 16.19 21.16 3.87
CA PRO A 105 17.05 21.87 4.80
C PRO A 105 16.25 22.26 6.04
N GLU A 106 16.93 22.28 7.20
CA GLU A 106 16.31 22.81 8.41
C GLU A 106 15.87 24.25 8.18
N PRO A 107 14.68 24.64 8.66
CA PRO A 107 14.24 26.03 8.59
C PRO A 107 15.24 26.91 9.35
N PRO A 108 15.48 28.16 8.89
CA PRO A 108 16.36 29.07 9.60
C PRO A 108 15.85 29.24 11.03
N GLU A 109 16.75 29.17 12.02
CA GLU A 109 16.39 29.48 13.39
C GLU A 109 15.80 30.90 13.44
N SER A 110 14.51 30.98 13.78
CA SER A 110 13.89 32.25 14.10
C SER A 110 14.49 32.70 15.43
N GLY A 111 15.54 33.51 15.36
CA GLY A 111 16.11 34.16 16.54
C GLY A 111 15.06 35.08 17.16
N ASP A 112 14.57 34.67 18.33
CA ASP A 112 13.85 35.52 19.29
C ASP A 112 14.83 36.40 20.08
#